data_AF-A0A0H4T4D2-F1
#
_entry.id   AF-A0A0H4T4D2-F1
#
_cell.length_a   1.000
_cell.length_b   1.000
_cell.length_c   1.000
_cell.angle_alpha   90.00
_cell.angle_beta   90.00
_cell.angle_gamma   90.00
#
_symmetry.space_group_name_H-M   'P 1'
#
loop_
_entity.id
_entity.type
_entity.pdbx_description
1 polymer ?
#
loop_
_entity_poly.entity_id
_entity_poly.type
_entity_poly.pdbx_seq_one_letter_code
_entity_poly.pdbx_strand_id
1 'polypeptide(L)'
;MDYLKIAGDFIEGMLDDPLHRAMVEAINQVGHVMGLITIAESVESQALIDTLREIGVDHAQGHGIDTPKPLYQVLQLPEQEWDTVRTHAGGMAG
;
A
#
# COMPACT_ATOMS: atom_id res chain seq x y z
N MET A 1 -8.36 13.36 8.02
CA MET A 1 -8.27 12.09 7.28
C MET A 1 -6.85 12.05 6.80
N ASP A 2 -6.09 11.03 7.21
CA ASP A 2 -4.63 11.01 7.00
C ASP A 2 -4.21 9.90 6.02
N TYR A 3 -5.15 8.99 5.69
CA TYR A 3 -4.91 7.83 4.85
C TYR A 3 -6.00 7.67 3.78
N LEU A 4 -5.60 7.14 2.61
CA LEU A 4 -6.48 6.75 1.51
C LEU A 4 -6.21 5.29 1.14
N LYS A 5 -7.24 4.43 1.19
CA LYS A 5 -7.10 3.03 0.79
C LYS A 5 -7.49 2.83 -0.68
N ILE A 6 -6.73 1.99 -1.39
CA ILE A 6 -7.00 1.56 -2.77
C ILE A 6 -7.59 0.15 -2.70
N ALA A 7 -8.83 0.01 -3.17
CA ALA A 7 -9.60 -1.22 -3.05
C ALA A 7 -8.95 -2.42 -3.77
N GLY A 8 -9.12 -3.59 -3.19
CA GLY A 8 -8.51 -4.85 -3.64
C GLY A 8 -8.76 -5.19 -5.11
N ASP A 9 -9.98 -4.98 -5.62
CA ASP A 9 -10.34 -5.30 -7.02
C ASP A 9 -9.40 -4.63 -8.05
N PHE A 10 -8.92 -3.40 -7.77
CA PHE A 10 -7.94 -2.73 -8.62
C PHE A 10 -6.56 -3.35 -8.48
N ILE A 11 -6.15 -3.67 -7.24
CA ILE A 11 -4.85 -4.24 -6.93
C ILE A 11 -4.70 -5.64 -7.53
N GLU A 12 -5.71 -6.51 -7.38
CA GLU A 12 -5.68 -7.88 -7.87
C GLU A 12 -5.52 -7.95 -9.40
N GLY A 13 -6.12 -7.01 -10.14
CA GLY A 13 -6.05 -7.00 -11.60
C GLY A 13 -4.92 -6.17 -12.22
N MET A 14 -4.17 -5.37 -11.46
CA MET A 14 -3.26 -4.37 -12.03
C MET A 14 -2.03 -4.93 -12.77
N LEU A 15 -1.70 -6.21 -12.59
CA LEU A 15 -0.59 -6.84 -13.30
C LEU A 15 -0.96 -7.20 -14.75
N ASP A 16 -2.25 -7.48 -15.00
CA ASP A 16 -2.73 -7.99 -16.28
C ASP A 16 -3.69 -7.02 -17.00
N ASP A 17 -4.36 -6.13 -16.26
CA ASP A 17 -5.29 -5.13 -16.81
C ASP A 17 -4.70 -3.70 -16.71
N PRO A 18 -4.38 -3.06 -17.85
CA PRO A 18 -3.84 -1.70 -17.86
C PRO A 18 -4.81 -0.66 -17.31
N LEU A 19 -6.13 -0.89 -17.36
CA LEU A 19 -7.12 0.01 -16.75
C LEU A 19 -7.00 -0.04 -15.23
N HIS A 20 -6.89 -1.22 -14.64
CA HIS A 20 -6.71 -1.38 -13.20
C HIS A 20 -5.41 -0.72 -12.74
N ARG A 21 -4.30 -0.93 -13.48
CA ARG A 21 -3.03 -0.25 -13.21
C ARG A 21 -3.17 1.28 -13.24
N ALA A 22 -3.80 1.83 -14.28
CA ALA A 22 -4.01 3.26 -14.40
C ALA A 22 -4.86 3.83 -13.25
N MET A 23 -5.86 3.08 -12.77
CA MET A 23 -6.66 3.47 -11.62
C MET A 23 -5.83 3.51 -10.33
N VAL A 24 -4.96 2.51 -10.09
CA VAL A 24 -4.06 2.50 -8.92
C VAL A 24 -3.11 3.69 -8.95
N GLU A 25 -2.47 3.96 -10.09
CA GLU A 25 -1.57 5.10 -10.28
C GLU A 25 -2.29 6.44 -10.05
N ALA A 26 -3.49 6.62 -10.62
CA ALA A 26 -4.28 7.84 -10.45
C ALA A 26 -4.74 8.06 -9.01
N ILE A 27 -5.22 7.02 -8.32
CA ILE A 27 -5.65 7.12 -6.92
C ILE A 27 -4.45 7.44 -6.02
N ASN A 28 -3.30 6.82 -6.25
CA ASN A 28 -2.06 7.12 -5.52
C ASN A 28 -1.68 8.59 -5.67
N GLN A 29 -1.67 9.08 -6.92
CA GLN A 29 -1.35 10.47 -7.22
C GLN A 29 -2.32 11.45 -6.54
N VAL A 30 -3.63 11.19 -6.60
CA VAL A 30 -4.63 12.04 -5.94
C VAL A 30 -4.43 12.04 -4.42
N GLY A 31 -4.15 10.87 -3.82
CA GLY A 31 -3.85 10.76 -2.40
C GLY A 31 -2.67 11.65 -2.00
N HIS A 32 -1.57 11.55 -2.71
CA HIS A 32 -0.38 12.38 -2.45
C HIS A 32 -0.62 13.87 -2.66
N VAL A 33 -1.36 14.27 -3.71
CA VAL A 33 -1.75 15.68 -3.93
C VAL A 33 -2.58 16.22 -2.76
N MET A 34 -3.42 15.38 -2.16
CA MET A 34 -4.21 15.72 -0.98
C MET A 34 -3.39 15.65 0.33
N GLY A 35 -2.12 15.27 0.28
CA GLY A 35 -1.28 15.07 1.47
C GLY A 35 -1.64 13.83 2.29
N LEU A 36 -2.30 12.84 1.67
CA LEU A 36 -2.71 11.59 2.30
C LEU A 36 -1.68 10.49 2.05
N ILE A 37 -1.54 9.57 3.01
CA ILE A 37 -0.75 8.35 2.88
C ILE A 37 -1.61 7.26 2.21
N THR A 38 -1.12 6.63 1.16
CA THR A 38 -1.89 5.63 0.40
C THR A 38 -1.66 4.20 0.90
N ILE A 39 -2.72 3.39 0.94
CA ILE A 39 -2.65 1.99 1.38
C ILE A 39 -3.31 1.08 0.34
N ALA A 40 -2.56 0.18 -0.28
CA ALA A 40 -3.10 -0.87 -1.14
C ALA A 40 -3.71 -2.03 -0.33
N GLU A 41 -4.92 -2.46 -0.67
CA GLU A 41 -5.58 -3.64 -0.09
C GLU A 41 -5.39 -4.90 -0.97
N SER A 42 -5.65 -6.08 -0.41
CA SER A 42 -5.55 -7.37 -1.10
C SER A 42 -4.21 -7.62 -1.82
N VAL A 43 -3.09 -7.23 -1.21
CA VAL A 43 -1.76 -7.50 -1.77
C VAL A 43 -1.34 -8.94 -1.47
N GLU A 44 -1.50 -9.84 -2.44
CA GLU A 44 -1.35 -11.29 -2.22
C GLU A 44 -0.08 -11.93 -2.83
N SER A 45 0.74 -11.17 -3.55
CA SER A 45 1.95 -11.70 -4.19
C SER A 45 3.15 -10.74 -4.15
N GLN A 46 4.36 -11.29 -4.27
CA GLN A 46 5.58 -10.48 -4.35
C GLN A 46 5.59 -9.57 -5.59
N ALA A 47 5.03 -10.02 -6.72
CA ALA A 47 4.93 -9.21 -7.93
C ALA A 47 4.05 -7.97 -7.73
N LEU A 48 2.95 -8.09 -6.99
CA LEU A 48 2.13 -6.95 -6.59
C LEU A 48 2.90 -6.00 -5.68
N ILE A 49 3.61 -6.52 -4.68
CA ILE A 49 4.42 -5.71 -3.75
C ILE A 49 5.46 -4.89 -4.51
N ASP A 50 6.19 -5.52 -5.43
CA ASP A 50 7.25 -4.86 -6.18
C ASP A 50 6.67 -3.80 -7.14
N THR A 51 5.55 -4.10 -7.79
CA THR A 51 4.86 -3.14 -8.66
C THR A 51 4.31 -1.94 -7.87
N LEU A 52 3.76 -2.16 -6.68
CA LEU A 52 3.24 -1.09 -5.82
C LEU A 52 4.35 -0.19 -5.30
N ARG A 53 5.54 -0.75 -5.04
CA ARG A 53 6.75 0.04 -4.72
C ARG A 53 7.20 0.90 -5.90
N GLU A 54 7.15 0.37 -7.12
CA GLU A 54 7.47 1.13 -8.33
C GLU A 54 6.51 2.30 -8.55
N ILE A 55 5.22 2.10 -8.28
CA ILE A 55 4.19 3.16 -8.36
C ILE A 55 4.34 4.20 -7.24
N GLY A 56 4.99 3.84 -6.13
CA GLY A 56 5.17 4.69 -4.97
C GLY A 56 3.93 4.72 -4.07
N VAL A 57 3.20 3.61 -3.95
CA VAL A 57 2.16 3.47 -2.91
C VAL A 57 2.82 3.37 -1.54
N ASP A 58 2.31 4.06 -0.53
CA ASP A 58 3.03 4.18 0.76
C ASP A 58 2.96 2.91 1.61
N HIS A 59 1.84 2.21 1.66
CA HIS A 59 1.65 1.00 2.46
C HIS A 59 0.86 -0.08 1.70
N ALA A 60 0.99 -1.32 2.16
CA ALA A 60 0.31 -2.48 1.59
C ALA A 60 -0.26 -3.38 2.68
N GLN A 61 -1.45 -3.94 2.43
CA GLN A 61 -2.10 -4.92 3.28
C GLN A 61 -2.61 -6.09 2.43
N GLY A 62 -2.29 -7.32 2.83
CA GLY A 62 -2.80 -8.54 2.21
C GLY A 62 -1.99 -9.76 2.60
N HIS A 63 -2.44 -10.95 2.18
CA HIS A 63 -1.81 -12.23 2.53
C HIS A 63 -0.35 -12.36 2.06
N GLY A 64 0.07 -11.58 1.06
CA GLY A 64 1.46 -11.52 0.61
C GLY A 64 2.38 -10.75 1.56
N ILE A 65 1.81 -9.97 2.49
CA ILE A 65 2.54 -9.25 3.56
C ILE A 65 2.54 -10.10 4.83
N ASP A 66 1.34 -10.39 5.34
CA ASP A 66 1.11 -11.27 6.50
C ASP A 66 -0.36 -11.72 6.49
N THR A 67 -0.66 -12.76 7.26
CA THR A 67 -2.02 -13.28 7.40
C THR A 67 -2.71 -12.68 8.62
N PRO A 68 -4.05 -12.52 8.61
CA PRO A 68 -4.79 -12.12 9.80
C PRO A 68 -4.56 -13.09 10.95
N LYS A 69 -4.13 -12.57 12.10
CA LYS A 69 -3.81 -13.36 13.29
C LYS A 69 -4.73 -13.00 14.45
N PRO A 70 -5.07 -13.97 15.32
CA PRO A 70 -5.69 -13.67 16.60
C PRO A 70 -4.86 -12.66 17.40
N LEU A 71 -5.54 -11.78 18.14
CA LEU A 71 -4.90 -10.71 18.90
C LEU A 71 -3.75 -11.19 19.79
N TYR A 72 -3.92 -12.33 20.47
CA TYR A 72 -2.89 -12.86 21.38
C TYR A 72 -1.57 -13.21 20.67
N GLN A 73 -1.60 -13.56 19.37
CA GLN A 73 -0.39 -13.82 18.60
C GLN A 73 0.30 -12.53 18.21
N VAL A 74 -0.47 -11.48 17.89
CA VAL A 74 0.04 -10.15 17.56
C VAL A 74 0.72 -9.51 18.77
N LEU A 75 0.13 -9.65 19.97
CA LEU A 75 0.69 -9.12 21.22
C LEU A 75 2.01 -9.79 21.65
N GLN A 76 2.36 -10.93 21.06
CA GLN A 76 3.61 -11.64 21.31
C GLN A 76 4.71 -11.31 20.30
N LEU A 77 4.38 -10.57 19.24
CA LEU A 77 5.38 -10.12 18.28
C LEU A 77 6.33 -9.16 19.01
N PRO A 78 7.65 -9.26 18.76
CA PRO A 78 8.57 -8.23 19.22
C PRO A 78 8.12 -6.89 18.63
N GLU A 79 8.42 -5.79 19.31
CA GLU A 79 8.22 -4.47 18.72
C GLU A 79 9.04 -4.42 17.42
N GLN A 80 8.31 -4.37 16.30
CA GLN A 80 8.87 -4.45 14.97
C GLN A 80 9.05 -3.04 14.42
N GLU A 81 10.25 -2.75 13.91
CA GLU A 81 10.43 -1.62 12.99
C GLU A 81 9.70 -1.96 11.69
N TRP A 82 8.63 -1.22 11.40
CA TRP A 82 7.81 -1.43 10.22
C TRP A 82 8.56 -0.89 8.98
N ASP A 83 9.26 -1.79 8.29
CA ASP A 83 9.99 -1.49 7.04
C ASP A 83 9.16 -1.78 5.77
N THR A 84 7.86 -2.03 5.91
CA THR A 84 6.97 -2.29 4.76
C THR A 84 6.40 -1.00 4.19
N VAL A 85 7.17 -0.50 3.22
CA VAL A 85 6.98 0.63 2.28
C VAL A 85 6.96 2.01 2.95
N ARG A 86 7.93 2.84 2.55
CA ARG A 86 8.06 4.26 2.87
C ARG A 86 8.53 4.96 1.61
N THR A 87 7.81 5.98 1.14
CA THR A 87 8.47 7.12 0.49
C THR A 87 7.74 8.43 0.81
N HIS A 88 8.24 9.16 1.81
CA HIS A 88 8.04 10.60 1.87
C HIS A 88 9.39 11.27 1.57
N ALA A 89 9.57 11.73 0.33
CA ALA A 89 10.66 12.62 -0.05
C ALA A 89 10.05 13.91 -0.60
N GLY A 90 10.01 14.96 0.23
CA GLY A 90 9.63 16.30 -0.22
C GLY A 90 9.02 17.15 0.87
N GLY A 91 9.87 17.87 1.61
CA GLY A 91 9.43 18.79 2.65
C GLY A 91 8.54 19.92 2.10
N MET A 92 7.55 20.28 2.90
CA MET A 92 6.97 21.62 2.86
C MET A 92 8.02 22.60 3.36
N ALA A 93 8.83 23.13 2.45
CA ALA A 93 9.54 24.37 2.69
C ALA A 93 8.50 25.50 2.70
N GLY A 94 8.38 26.15 3.87
CA GLY A 94 7.68 27.42 4.01
C GLY A 94 8.48 28.60 3.44
#